data_AF-A0A947M376-F1
#
_entry.id   AF-A0A947M376-F1
#
_cell.length_a   1.000
_cell.length_b   1.000
_cell.length_c   1.000
_cell.angle_alpha   90.00
_cell.angle_beta   90.00
_cell.angle_gamma   90.00
#
_symmetry.space_group_name_H-M   'P 1'
#
loop_
_entity.id
_entity.type
_entity.pdbx_description
1 polymer ?
#
loop_
_entity_poly.entity_id
_entity_poly.type
_entity_poly.pdbx_seq_one_letter_code
_entity_poly.pdbx_strand_id
1 'polypeptide(L)'
;MNPSPVHQSTPAADPWTDLRAHTQARLALGRAGAALPTAELLRFGMAHAQARDAVHIPLDAETLAHQLQAQGCSTLPVHSAAPDRATYLLRPDLGRRLCDADAQALRAQGDQRCEGGPVDLLLVVADGLSSLAVARQAPSLIDEIRQQAPAGW
;
A
#
# COMPACT_ATOMS: atom_id res chain seq x y z
N MET A 1 11.45 -15.29 59.28
CA MET A 1 10.83 -14.35 58.33
C MET A 1 10.28 -15.15 57.17
N ASN A 2 8.97 -15.41 57.14
CA ASN A 2 8.33 -16.06 56.00
C ASN A 2 8.12 -15.03 54.89
N PRO A 3 8.43 -15.33 53.61
CA PRO A 3 8.10 -14.44 52.50
C PRO A 3 6.58 -14.34 52.36
N SER A 4 6.07 -13.10 52.31
CA SER A 4 4.65 -12.83 52.08
C SER A 4 4.19 -13.44 50.76
N PRO A 5 2.97 -13.98 50.68
CA PRO A 5 2.44 -14.60 49.47
C PRO A 5 2.29 -13.55 48.36
N VAL A 6 2.92 -13.81 47.22
CA VAL A 6 2.72 -13.03 45.99
C VAL A 6 1.26 -13.20 45.59
N HIS A 7 0.48 -12.11 45.64
CA HIS A 7 -0.91 -12.10 45.16
C HIS A 7 -0.91 -12.35 43.65
N GLN A 8 -1.10 -13.61 43.25
CA GLN A 8 -1.42 -13.96 41.88
C GLN A 8 -2.93 -13.75 41.67
N SER A 9 -3.36 -12.50 41.64
CA SER A 9 -4.70 -12.15 41.17
C SER A 9 -4.71 -12.33 39.65
N THR A 10 -5.29 -13.44 39.18
CA THR A 10 -5.65 -13.61 37.76
C THR A 10 -6.52 -12.41 37.39
N PRO A 11 -6.11 -11.54 36.45
CA PRO A 11 -6.96 -10.42 36.05
C PRO A 11 -8.25 -10.98 35.48
N ALA A 12 -9.39 -10.50 35.97
CA ALA A 12 -10.68 -10.77 35.32
C ALA A 12 -10.57 -10.33 33.85
N ALA A 13 -11.20 -11.09 32.94
CA ALA A 13 -11.21 -10.76 31.53
C ALA A 13 -11.72 -9.33 31.32
N ASP A 14 -11.03 -8.56 30.47
CA ASP A 14 -11.43 -7.19 30.17
C ASP A 14 -12.85 -7.21 29.57
N PRO A 15 -13.86 -6.56 30.19
CA PRO A 15 -15.24 -6.60 29.72
C PRO A 15 -15.41 -6.02 28.31
N TRP A 16 -14.41 -5.29 27.81
CA TRP A 16 -14.40 -4.71 26.48
C TRP A 16 -13.72 -5.61 25.43
N THR A 17 -13.30 -6.82 25.79
CA THR A 17 -12.58 -7.73 24.88
C THR A 17 -13.37 -8.00 23.61
N ASP A 18 -14.69 -8.18 23.73
CA ASP A 18 -15.57 -8.48 22.60
C ASP A 18 -15.59 -7.35 21.55
N LEU A 19 -15.37 -6.10 21.96
CA LEU A 19 -15.31 -4.96 21.04
C LEU A 19 -14.14 -5.07 20.05
N ARG A 20 -13.09 -5.82 20.38
CA ARG A 20 -11.93 -6.01 19.49
C ARG A 20 -12.32 -6.71 18.18
N ALA A 21 -13.37 -7.52 18.17
CA ALA A 21 -13.84 -8.17 16.95
C ALA A 21 -14.45 -7.19 15.94
N HIS A 22 -14.86 -6.00 16.40
CA HIS A 22 -15.59 -5.02 15.60
C HIS A 22 -14.73 -3.87 15.08
N THR A 23 -13.43 -3.85 15.40
CA THR A 23 -12.52 -2.78 14.95
C THR A 23 -11.07 -3.24 14.89
N GLN A 24 -10.30 -2.65 13.96
CA GLN A 24 -8.85 -2.81 13.92
C GLN A 24 -8.12 -1.92 14.95
N ALA A 25 -8.85 -1.01 15.61
CA ALA A 25 -8.27 -0.17 16.65
C ALA A 25 -7.79 -1.02 17.83
N ARG A 26 -6.65 -0.63 18.42
CA ARG A 26 -6.03 -1.33 19.54
C ARG A 26 -6.73 -0.97 20.86
N LEU A 27 -7.91 -1.55 21.08
CA LEU A 27 -8.73 -1.38 22.29
C LEU A 27 -8.63 -2.62 23.20
N ALA A 28 -9.10 -2.48 24.45
CA ALA A 28 -9.11 -3.56 25.45
C ALA A 28 -7.73 -4.26 25.59
N LEU A 29 -6.70 -3.43 25.74
CA LEU A 29 -5.29 -3.85 25.81
C LEU A 29 -4.83 -4.18 27.24
N GLY A 30 -5.68 -3.90 28.25
CA GLY A 30 -5.28 -3.90 29.65
C GLY A 30 -4.32 -2.76 29.99
N ARG A 31 -3.74 -2.82 31.20
CA ARG A 31 -2.78 -1.83 31.72
C ARG A 31 -1.82 -2.45 32.73
N ALA A 32 -0.61 -1.88 32.81
CA ALA A 32 0.35 -2.10 33.89
C ALA A 32 0.51 -0.79 34.67
N GLY A 33 -0.23 -0.64 35.77
CA GLY A 33 -0.33 0.65 36.48
C GLY A 33 -0.99 1.73 35.61
N ALA A 34 -0.23 2.76 35.28
CA ALA A 34 -0.63 3.85 34.36
C ALA A 34 -0.08 3.67 32.93
N ALA A 35 0.58 2.53 32.63
CA ALA A 35 1.23 2.27 31.34
C ALA A 35 0.59 1.09 30.58
N LEU A 36 1.01 0.90 29.33
CA LEU A 36 0.68 -0.28 28.54
C LEU A 36 1.39 -1.53 29.09
N PRO A 37 0.77 -2.73 29.02
CA PRO A 37 1.47 -3.97 29.28
C PRO A 37 2.65 -4.15 28.32
N THR A 38 3.75 -4.75 28.80
CA THR A 38 4.97 -4.97 28.00
C THR A 38 4.69 -5.69 26.68
N ALA A 39 3.79 -6.68 26.69
CA ALA A 39 3.41 -7.41 25.48
C ALA A 39 2.78 -6.50 24.40
N GLU A 40 1.98 -5.51 24.81
CA GLU A 40 1.35 -4.55 23.90
C GLU A 40 2.35 -3.54 23.35
N LEU A 41 3.28 -3.10 24.21
CA LEU A 41 4.41 -2.26 23.78
C LEU A 41 5.26 -2.97 22.74
N LEU A 42 5.63 -4.24 22.97
CA LEU A 42 6.39 -5.05 22.01
C LEU A 42 5.62 -5.26 20.71
N ARG A 43 4.31 -5.54 20.76
CA ARG A 43 3.46 -5.68 19.57
C ARG A 43 3.35 -4.39 18.78
N PHE A 44 3.32 -3.24 19.46
CA PHE A 44 3.36 -1.93 18.80
C PHE A 44 4.71 -1.70 18.13
N GLY A 45 5.83 -1.96 18.83
CA GLY A 45 7.18 -1.83 18.27
C GLY A 45 7.38 -2.69 17.02
N MET A 46 6.93 -3.95 17.05
CA MET A 46 6.96 -4.85 15.90
C MET A 46 6.17 -4.28 14.71
N ALA A 47 4.93 -3.85 14.94
CA ALA A 47 4.10 -3.28 13.87
C ALA A 47 4.70 -1.98 13.30
N HIS A 48 5.34 -1.16 14.13
CA HIS A 48 6.02 0.04 13.68
C HIS A 48 7.24 -0.29 12.82
N ALA A 49 8.06 -1.28 13.21
CA ALA A 49 9.18 -1.74 12.40
C ALA A 49 8.71 -2.24 11.03
N GLN A 50 7.68 -3.10 11.00
CA GLN A 50 7.06 -3.59 9.75
C GLN A 50 6.53 -2.44 8.87
N ALA A 51 5.90 -1.43 9.46
CA ALA A 51 5.40 -0.28 8.72
C ALA A 51 6.54 0.55 8.10
N ARG A 52 7.65 0.73 8.82
CA ARG A 52 8.85 1.43 8.29
C ARG A 52 9.46 0.65 7.13
N ASP A 53 9.61 -0.66 7.27
CA ASP A 53 10.14 -1.51 6.20
C ASP A 53 9.24 -1.43 4.96
N ALA A 54 7.92 -1.48 5.14
CA ALA A 54 6.95 -1.39 4.05
C ALA A 54 7.05 -0.08 3.23
N VAL A 55 7.44 1.04 3.86
CA VAL A 55 7.66 2.31 3.15
C VAL A 55 8.82 2.22 2.15
N HIS A 56 9.76 1.28 2.34
CA HIS A 56 10.93 1.12 1.48
C HIS A 56 10.84 -0.02 0.48
N ILE A 57 9.79 -0.84 0.51
CA ILE A 57 9.58 -1.93 -0.45
C ILE A 57 9.26 -1.31 -1.83
N PRO A 58 10.07 -1.57 -2.87
CA PRO A 58 9.76 -1.11 -4.22
C PRO A 58 8.58 -1.90 -4.80
N LEU A 59 7.85 -1.30 -5.75
CA LEU A 59 6.87 -2.03 -6.53
C LEU A 59 7.60 -2.91 -7.55
N ASP A 60 7.26 -4.20 -7.57
CA ASP A 60 7.63 -5.09 -8.67
C ASP A 60 6.69 -4.80 -9.87
N ALA A 61 7.08 -3.79 -10.64
CA ALA A 61 6.30 -3.31 -11.78
C ALA A 61 6.24 -4.34 -12.93
N GLU A 62 7.25 -5.19 -13.07
CA GLU A 62 7.28 -6.23 -14.10
C GLU A 62 6.26 -7.32 -13.80
N THR A 63 6.24 -7.84 -12.57
CA THR A 63 5.25 -8.83 -12.15
C THR A 63 3.83 -8.26 -12.26
N LEU A 64 3.62 -7.01 -11.84
CA LEU A 64 2.31 -6.36 -11.97
C LEU A 64 1.91 -6.19 -13.44
N ALA A 65 2.83 -5.77 -14.31
CA ALA A 65 2.57 -5.63 -15.74
C ALA A 65 2.17 -6.97 -16.36
N HIS A 66 2.88 -8.06 -16.03
CA HIS A 66 2.53 -9.40 -16.51
C HIS A 66 1.14 -9.86 -16.04
N GLN A 67 0.75 -9.57 -14.80
CA GLN A 67 -0.60 -9.89 -14.30
C GLN A 67 -1.67 -9.13 -15.09
N LEU A 68 -1.47 -7.84 -15.34
CA LEU A 68 -2.41 -7.02 -16.10
C LEU A 68 -2.47 -7.45 -17.58
N GLN A 69 -1.35 -7.82 -18.18
CA GLN A 69 -1.29 -8.36 -19.53
C GLN A 69 -2.04 -9.70 -19.64
N ALA A 70 -1.92 -10.57 -18.64
CA ALA A 70 -2.68 -11.82 -18.59
C ALA A 70 -4.19 -11.60 -18.49
N GLN A 71 -4.63 -10.46 -17.94
CA GLN A 71 -6.03 -10.03 -17.96
C GLN A 71 -6.45 -9.42 -19.31
N GLY A 72 -5.51 -9.15 -20.23
CA GLY A 72 -5.78 -8.52 -21.52
C GLY A 72 -5.54 -7.01 -21.56
N CYS A 73 -4.87 -6.44 -20.56
CA CYS A 73 -4.49 -5.02 -20.55
C CYS A 73 -3.13 -4.82 -21.24
N SER A 74 -3.04 -3.83 -22.14
CA SER A 74 -1.75 -3.33 -22.60
C SER A 74 -1.15 -2.41 -21.53
N THR A 75 0.11 -2.61 -21.18
CA THR A 75 0.80 -1.85 -20.13
C THR A 75 2.00 -1.11 -20.70
N LEU A 76 2.19 0.15 -20.29
CA LEU A 76 3.34 0.97 -20.65
C LEU A 76 4.12 1.34 -19.38
N PRO A 77 5.27 0.69 -19.11
CA PRO A 77 6.08 1.05 -17.96
C PRO A 77 6.72 2.43 -18.17
N VAL A 78 6.59 3.30 -17.17
CA VAL A 78 7.20 4.63 -17.15
C VAL A 78 7.68 4.96 -15.74
N HIS A 79 8.68 5.82 -15.65
CA HIS A 79 9.31 6.24 -14.40
C HIS A 79 9.03 7.71 -14.12
N SER A 80 8.88 8.02 -12.83
CA SER A 80 8.91 9.41 -12.38
C SER A 80 10.30 10.03 -12.57
N ALA A 81 10.41 11.35 -12.42
CA ALA A 81 11.69 12.04 -12.41
C ALA A 81 12.50 11.78 -11.13
N ALA A 82 11.92 11.11 -10.12
CA ALA A 82 12.66 10.65 -8.95
C ALA A 82 13.40 9.34 -9.31
N PRO A 83 14.75 9.32 -9.27
CA PRO A 83 15.54 8.17 -9.69
C PRO A 83 15.53 7.01 -8.69
N ASP A 84 15.14 7.29 -7.45
CA ASP A 84 15.12 6.31 -6.36
C ASP A 84 14.05 6.67 -5.31
N ARG A 85 13.76 5.70 -4.43
CA ARG A 85 12.74 5.82 -3.38
C ARG A 85 13.05 6.91 -2.36
N ALA A 86 14.31 7.10 -1.98
CA ALA A 86 14.68 8.11 -1.00
C ALA A 86 14.44 9.52 -1.57
N THR A 87 14.83 9.74 -2.82
CA THR A 87 14.56 10.98 -3.56
C THR A 87 13.05 11.19 -3.71
N TYR A 88 12.28 10.15 -4.06
CA TYR A 88 10.81 10.25 -4.16
C TYR A 88 10.16 10.73 -2.86
N LEU A 89 10.59 10.22 -1.69
CA LEU A 89 10.07 10.61 -0.38
C LEU A 89 10.42 12.05 0.01
N LEU A 90 11.56 12.56 -0.44
CA LEU A 90 12.06 13.91 -0.08
C LEU A 90 11.71 14.98 -1.13
N ARG A 91 11.41 14.59 -2.37
CA ARG A 91 11.18 15.48 -3.52
C ARG A 91 9.86 15.17 -4.22
N PRO A 92 8.72 15.58 -3.62
CA PRO A 92 7.41 15.32 -4.20
C PRO A 92 7.19 16.04 -5.54
N ASP A 93 7.99 17.06 -5.86
CA ASP A 93 8.01 17.68 -7.19
C ASP A 93 8.54 16.73 -8.29
N LEU A 94 9.54 15.90 -7.97
CA LEU A 94 10.07 14.90 -8.90
C LEU A 94 9.12 13.70 -9.07
N GLY A 95 8.44 13.30 -7.99
CA GLY A 95 7.43 12.24 -8.04
C GLY A 95 6.16 12.60 -8.82
N ARG A 96 5.91 13.90 -9.07
CA ARG A 96 4.77 14.42 -9.84
C ARG A 96 5.06 14.62 -11.33
N ARG A 97 6.25 14.26 -11.80
CA ARG A 97 6.67 14.39 -13.19
C ARG A 97 7.25 13.07 -13.66
N LEU A 98 7.07 12.74 -14.94
CA LEU A 98 7.83 11.65 -15.56
C LEU A 98 9.28 12.09 -15.79
N CYS A 99 10.19 11.12 -15.86
CA CYS A 99 11.53 11.39 -16.37
C CYS A 99 11.45 11.81 -17.85
N ASP A 100 12.41 12.60 -18.32
CA ASP A 100 12.32 13.20 -19.65
C ASP A 100 12.29 12.14 -20.77
N ALA A 101 13.03 11.04 -20.61
CA ALA A 101 13.07 9.94 -21.57
C ALA A 101 11.71 9.26 -21.73
N ASP A 102 11.08 8.87 -20.62
CA ASP A 102 9.79 8.17 -20.65
C ASP A 102 8.65 9.12 -21.06
N ALA A 103 8.75 10.40 -20.70
CA ALA A 103 7.82 11.42 -21.17
C ALA A 103 7.89 11.60 -22.71
N GLN A 104 9.08 11.56 -23.29
CA GLN A 104 9.25 11.63 -24.74
C GLN A 104 8.74 10.36 -25.43
N ALA A 105 9.07 9.18 -24.89
CA ALA A 105 8.61 7.90 -25.43
C ALA A 105 7.08 7.80 -25.40
N LEU A 106 6.43 8.21 -24.31
CA LEU A 106 4.98 8.17 -24.18
C LEU A 106 4.29 9.14 -25.15
N ARG A 107 4.84 10.33 -25.38
CA ARG A 107 4.33 11.27 -26.38
C ARG A 107 4.41 10.70 -27.79
N ALA A 108 5.56 10.11 -28.15
CA ALA A 108 5.75 9.49 -29.47
C ALA A 108 4.74 8.35 -29.71
N GLN A 109 4.44 7.54 -28.69
CA GLN A 109 3.40 6.50 -28.80
C GLN A 109 1.99 7.08 -28.89
N GLY A 110 1.70 8.16 -28.16
CA GLY A 110 0.44 8.89 -28.26
C GLY A 110 0.20 9.40 -29.67
N ASP A 111 1.20 10.04 -30.27
CA ASP A 111 1.13 10.59 -31.63
C ASP A 111 0.89 9.50 -32.68
N GLN A 112 1.51 8.32 -32.53
CA GLN A 112 1.26 7.15 -33.39
C GLN A 112 -0.13 6.57 -33.21
N ARG A 113 -0.67 6.58 -31.98
CA ARG A 113 -2.02 6.07 -31.66
C ARG A 113 -3.14 7.00 -32.12
N CYS A 114 -2.87 8.28 -32.35
CA CYS A 114 -3.86 9.23 -32.88
C CYS A 114 -4.45 8.81 -34.23
N GLU A 115 -3.82 7.88 -34.97
CA GLU A 115 -4.41 7.25 -36.17
C GLU A 115 -5.55 6.25 -35.85
N GLY A 116 -5.61 5.73 -34.62
CA GLY A 116 -6.58 4.75 -34.14
C GLY A 116 -7.80 5.32 -33.41
N GLY A 117 -7.90 6.65 -33.28
CA GLY A 117 -9.00 7.35 -32.57
C GLY A 117 -8.63 7.86 -31.17
N PRO A 118 -9.55 8.59 -30.51
CA PRO A 118 -9.34 9.13 -29.18
C PRO A 118 -9.28 8.03 -28.11
N VAL A 119 -8.57 8.28 -27.00
CA VAL A 119 -8.56 7.40 -25.82
C VAL A 119 -9.62 7.89 -24.84
N ASP A 120 -10.65 7.09 -24.61
CA ASP A 120 -11.73 7.42 -23.66
C ASP A 120 -11.30 7.23 -22.20
N LEU A 121 -10.44 6.24 -21.92
CA LEU A 121 -9.96 5.93 -20.58
C LEU A 121 -8.47 5.54 -20.57
N LEU A 122 -7.71 6.20 -19.69
CA LEU A 122 -6.33 5.83 -19.36
C LEU A 122 -6.23 5.57 -17.86
N LEU A 123 -5.79 4.37 -17.48
CA LEU A 123 -5.52 4.02 -16.09
C LEU A 123 -4.02 4.14 -15.81
N VAL A 124 -3.67 4.94 -14.81
CA VAL A 124 -2.29 5.10 -14.35
C VAL A 124 -2.14 4.37 -13.03
N VAL A 125 -1.22 3.41 -12.98
CA VAL A 125 -0.89 2.64 -11.77
C VAL A 125 0.52 3.02 -11.33
N ALA A 126 0.63 3.56 -10.12
CA ALA A 126 1.90 3.97 -9.54
C ALA A 126 2.00 3.44 -8.10
N ASP A 127 3.22 3.14 -7.67
CA ASP A 127 3.53 2.60 -6.34
C ASP A 127 3.15 3.56 -5.20
N GLY A 128 3.39 4.86 -5.39
CA GLY A 128 3.13 5.89 -4.39
C GLY A 128 3.82 5.60 -3.07
N LEU A 129 3.12 5.85 -1.96
CA LEU A 129 3.62 5.58 -0.61
C LEU A 129 3.36 4.15 -0.13
N SER A 130 2.65 3.32 -0.92
CA SER A 130 2.35 1.93 -0.55
C SER A 130 2.34 1.01 -1.79
N SER A 131 3.53 0.55 -2.16
CA SER A 131 3.73 -0.41 -3.26
C SER A 131 2.95 -1.71 -3.03
N LEU A 132 2.90 -2.20 -1.78
CA LEU A 132 2.15 -3.40 -1.41
C LEU A 132 0.64 -3.24 -1.63
N ALA A 133 0.07 -2.06 -1.34
CA ALA A 133 -1.35 -1.83 -1.58
C ALA A 133 -1.66 -1.89 -3.08
N VAL A 134 -0.82 -1.25 -3.90
CA VAL A 134 -0.96 -1.20 -5.35
C VAL A 134 -0.83 -2.59 -5.95
N ALA A 135 0.23 -3.34 -5.61
CA ALA A 135 0.45 -4.69 -6.11
C ALA A 135 -0.70 -5.65 -5.76
N ARG A 136 -1.32 -5.48 -4.58
CA ARG A 136 -2.42 -6.34 -4.13
C ARG A 136 -3.76 -5.99 -4.75
N GLN A 137 -4.04 -4.69 -4.95
CA GLN A 137 -5.39 -4.23 -5.25
C GLN A 137 -5.57 -3.82 -6.72
N ALA A 138 -4.52 -3.37 -7.40
CA ALA A 138 -4.63 -2.87 -8.77
C ALA A 138 -5.19 -3.92 -9.75
N PRO A 139 -4.76 -5.20 -9.75
CA PRO A 139 -5.27 -6.19 -10.71
C PRO A 139 -6.78 -6.42 -10.58
N SER A 140 -7.30 -6.59 -9.36
CA SER A 140 -8.73 -6.81 -9.14
C SER A 140 -9.56 -5.56 -9.43
N LEU A 141 -9.05 -4.37 -9.06
CA LEU A 141 -9.75 -3.11 -9.33
C LEU A 141 -9.84 -2.83 -10.84
N ILE A 142 -8.76 -3.07 -11.59
CA ILE A 142 -8.74 -2.85 -13.04
C ILE A 142 -9.66 -3.83 -13.76
N ASP A 143 -9.70 -5.09 -13.32
CA ASP A 143 -10.62 -6.08 -13.86
C ASP A 143 -12.08 -5.65 -13.67
N GLU A 144 -12.43 -5.19 -12.47
CA GLU A 144 -13.79 -4.69 -12.19
C GLU A 144 -14.14 -3.45 -13.04
N ILE A 145 -13.21 -2.49 -13.17
CA ILE A 145 -13.40 -1.32 -14.03
C ILE A 145 -13.69 -1.73 -15.48
N ARG A 146 -13.00 -2.75 -15.99
CA ARG A 146 -13.20 -3.25 -17.35
C ARG A 146 -14.53 -3.97 -17.53
N GLN A 147 -14.97 -4.72 -16.53
CA GLN A 147 -16.27 -5.39 -16.56
C GLN A 147 -17.45 -4.39 -16.55
N GLN A 148 -17.25 -3.23 -15.90
CA GLN A 148 -18.25 -2.16 -15.84
C GLN A 148 -18.07 -1.08 -16.90
N ALA A 149 -17.06 -1.19 -17.77
CA ALA A 149 -16.78 -0.20 -18.79
C ALA A 149 -17.98 -0.08 -19.76
N PRO A 150 -18.42 1.15 -20.11
CA PRO A 150 -19.47 1.35 -21.10
C PRO A 150 -19.15 0.66 -22.44
N ALA A 151 -20.18 0.18 -23.12
CA ALA A 151 -20.01 -0.38 -24.45
C ALA A 151 -19.44 0.67 -25.40
N GLY A 152 -18.28 0.37 -26.00
CA GLY A 152 -17.57 1.27 -26.93
C GLY A 152 -16.36 1.99 -26.33
N TRP A 153 -16.06 1.77 -25.04
CA TRP A 153 -14.75 2.10 -24.44
C TRP A 153 -13.78 0.93 -24.57
#